data_AF-C5LSA6-F1
#
_entry.id   AF-C5LSA6-F1
#
_cell.length_a   1.000
_cell.length_b   1.000
_cell.length_c   1.000
_cell.angle_alpha   90.00
_cell.angle_beta   90.00
_cell.angle_gamma   90.00
#
_symmetry.space_group_name_H-M   'P 1'
#
loop_
_entity.id
_entity.type
_entity.pdbx_description
1 polymer ?
#
loop_
_entity_poly.entity_id
_entity_poly.type
_entity_poly.pdbx_seq_one_letter_code
_entity_poly.pdbx_strand_id
1 'polypeptide(L)'
;MSHGFSGRSMKNHSVLGQAAVCITDQMADLAAWDGSSCDPITRKTTLTCTMGPSDWDVETLVKMINQGLNIARFNFSHGDFESHSKCLANLKEALKQCPGKHVAVMLDTKGPEIRS
;
A
#
# COMPACT_ATOMS: atom_id res chain seq x y z
N MET A 1 13.87 -22.32 15.97
CA MET A 1 13.31 -21.12 15.30
C MET A 1 11.91 -21.43 14.78
N SER A 2 10.87 -21.15 15.57
CA SER A 2 9.47 -21.33 15.13
C SER A 2 8.93 -20.00 14.61
N HIS A 3 8.77 -19.88 13.29
CA HIS A 3 8.13 -18.72 12.68
C HIS A 3 6.62 -18.86 12.85
N GLY A 4 6.01 -18.04 13.71
CA GLY A 4 4.56 -18.01 13.92
C GLY A 4 3.86 -17.23 12.81
N PHE A 5 2.82 -17.82 12.21
CA PHE A 5 1.98 -17.16 11.20
C PHE A 5 0.59 -16.92 11.80
N SER A 6 0.19 -15.65 11.96
CA SER A 6 -1.12 -15.27 12.56
C SER A 6 -2.18 -14.81 11.53
N GLY A 7 -1.93 -14.96 10.23
CA GLY A 7 -2.84 -14.51 9.17
C GLY A 7 -3.81 -15.59 8.67
N ARG A 8 -5.06 -15.20 8.33
CA ARG A 8 -5.97 -16.03 7.54
C ARG A 8 -5.62 -15.90 6.05
N SER A 9 -5.19 -16.99 5.42
CA SER A 9 -5.02 -17.06 3.97
C SER A 9 -6.36 -17.35 3.29
N MET A 10 -6.78 -16.51 2.34
CA MET A 10 -7.95 -16.76 1.50
C MET A 10 -7.50 -17.29 0.13
N LYS A 11 -8.14 -18.35 -0.37
CA LYS A 11 -7.83 -18.91 -1.69
C LYS A 11 -7.96 -17.82 -2.76
N ASN A 12 -6.99 -17.76 -3.68
CA ASN A 12 -6.86 -16.79 -4.78
C ASN A 12 -6.50 -15.34 -4.38
N HIS A 13 -6.10 -15.09 -3.12
CA HIS A 13 -5.59 -13.78 -2.70
C HIS A 13 -4.15 -13.90 -2.20
N SER A 14 -3.26 -13.04 -2.70
CA SER A 14 -1.90 -12.91 -2.16
C SER A 14 -1.90 -11.98 -0.95
N VAL A 15 -1.26 -12.41 0.14
CA VAL A 15 -0.97 -11.55 1.29
C VAL A 15 0.32 -10.80 0.97
N LEU A 16 0.22 -9.48 0.78
CA LEU A 16 1.36 -8.60 0.55
C LEU A 16 1.64 -7.82 1.84
N GLY A 17 2.86 -7.92 2.39
CA GLY A 17 3.31 -7.05 3.49
C GLY A 17 3.44 -7.67 4.89
N GLN A 18 3.43 -9.00 5.05
CA GLN A 18 3.80 -9.61 6.34
C GLN A 18 5.32 -9.77 6.47
N ALA A 19 5.88 -9.07 7.46
CA ALA A 19 7.29 -9.17 7.82
C ALA A 19 7.53 -10.41 8.70
N ALA A 20 8.59 -11.18 8.41
CA ALA A 20 9.25 -11.97 9.43
C ALA A 20 9.89 -10.99 10.43
N VAL A 21 9.41 -11.00 11.68
CA VAL A 21 10.03 -10.26 12.78
C VAL A 21 11.19 -11.12 13.29
N CYS A 22 12.42 -10.66 13.08
CA CYS A 22 13.57 -11.24 13.77
C CYS A 22 13.54 -10.73 15.20
N ILE A 23 13.08 -11.57 16.12
CA ILE A 23 13.20 -11.32 17.55
C ILE A 23 14.55 -11.91 17.96
N THR A 24 15.47 -11.07 18.44
CA THR A 24 16.75 -11.54 18.99
C THR A 24 16.53 -11.97 20.45
N ASP A 25 17.23 -13.00 20.90
CA ASP A 25 17.18 -13.44 22.31
C ASP A 25 18.08 -12.57 23.21
N GLN A 26 18.91 -11.68 22.63
CA GLN A 26 19.84 -10.81 23.36
C GLN A 26 19.45 -9.34 23.26
N MET A 27 19.17 -8.73 24.42
CA MET A 27 18.76 -7.32 24.54
C MET A 27 19.83 -6.31 24.11
N ALA A 28 21.11 -6.70 24.10
CA ALA A 28 22.21 -5.83 23.67
C ALA A 28 22.14 -5.48 22.17
N ASP A 29 21.61 -6.40 21.36
CA ASP A 29 21.47 -6.22 19.91
C ASP A 29 20.44 -5.17 19.53
N LEU A 30 19.51 -4.81 20.44
CA LEU A 30 18.53 -3.74 20.24
C LEU A 30 19.15 -2.34 20.38
N ALA A 31 20.23 -2.21 21.14
CA ALA A 31 20.89 -0.92 21.40
C ALA A 31 21.94 -0.56 20.35
N ALA A 32 22.41 -1.55 19.58
CA ALA A 32 23.41 -1.37 18.54
C ALA A 32 22.73 -1.25 17.18
N TRP A 33 22.43 -0.02 16.75
CA TRP A 33 22.21 0.22 15.31
C TRP A 33 23.57 0.18 14.62
N ASP A 34 23.95 -0.99 14.10
CA ASP A 34 25.24 -1.19 13.45
C ASP A 34 25.29 -0.64 12.01
N GLY A 35 24.12 -0.32 11.42
CA GLY A 35 23.99 0.11 10.04
C GLY A 35 24.46 -0.93 9.00
N SER A 36 24.91 -2.11 9.44
CA SER A 36 25.50 -3.16 8.62
C SER A 36 24.52 -4.27 8.26
N SER A 37 23.34 -4.31 8.86
CA SER A 37 22.25 -5.10 8.30
C SER A 37 21.84 -4.49 6.96
N CYS A 38 22.26 -5.11 5.86
CA CYS A 38 21.66 -4.83 4.57
C CYS A 38 20.16 -5.13 4.70
N ASP A 39 19.35 -4.07 4.71
CA ASP A 39 17.91 -4.21 4.74
C ASP A 39 17.56 -5.10 3.53
N PRO A 40 16.95 -6.28 3.72
CA PRO A 40 16.71 -7.18 2.61
C PRO A 40 15.93 -6.39 1.56
N ILE A 41 16.42 -6.39 0.32
CA ILE A 41 15.95 -5.58 -0.83
C ILE A 41 14.41 -5.66 -1.03
N THR A 42 13.74 -6.61 -0.39
CA THR A 42 12.29 -6.75 -0.31
C THR A 42 11.68 -5.78 0.71
N ARG A 43 11.14 -4.66 0.22
CA ARG A 43 10.35 -3.72 1.03
C ARG A 43 9.15 -4.43 1.68
N LYS A 44 9.12 -4.42 3.02
CA LYS A 44 8.07 -5.08 3.83
C LYS A 44 6.85 -4.18 4.07
N THR A 45 7.07 -2.88 4.26
CA THR A 45 6.02 -1.89 4.55
C THR A 45 5.21 -1.55 3.30
N THR A 46 3.89 -1.67 3.35
CA THR A 46 2.98 -1.25 2.28
C THR A 46 2.87 0.27 2.19
N LEU A 47 2.88 0.83 0.98
CA LEU A 47 2.71 2.25 0.70
C LEU A 47 1.27 2.50 0.24
N THR A 48 0.56 3.29 1.04
CA THR A 48 -0.81 3.72 0.76
C THR A 48 -0.82 5.21 0.45
N CYS A 49 -1.38 5.60 -0.70
CA CYS A 49 -1.49 7.00 -1.11
C CYS A 49 -2.96 7.39 -1.24
N THR A 50 -3.32 8.58 -0.74
CA THR A 50 -4.66 9.14 -0.93
C THR A 50 -4.72 9.78 -2.31
N MET A 51 -5.70 9.38 -3.11
CA MET A 51 -5.87 9.89 -4.46
C MET A 51 -6.58 11.24 -4.43
N GLY A 52 -5.93 12.27 -4.99
CA GLY A 52 -6.50 13.60 -5.18
C GLY A 52 -6.47 14.03 -6.65
N PRO A 53 -7.18 15.11 -7.02
CA PRO A 53 -7.28 15.59 -8.40
C PRO A 53 -5.93 15.80 -9.11
N SER A 54 -4.89 16.14 -8.35
CA SER A 54 -3.52 16.34 -8.84
C SER A 54 -2.84 15.05 -9.31
N ASP A 55 -3.31 13.88 -8.86
CA ASP A 55 -2.64 12.59 -9.07
C ASP A 55 -3.48 11.62 -9.92
N TRP A 56 -4.54 12.11 -10.58
CA TRP A 56 -5.49 11.27 -11.29
C TRP A 56 -5.13 10.99 -12.75
N ASP A 57 -4.15 11.70 -13.31
CA ASP A 57 -3.71 11.44 -14.67
C ASP A 57 -2.94 10.10 -14.75
N VAL A 58 -3.07 9.44 -15.90
CA VAL A 58 -2.49 8.10 -16.11
C VAL A 58 -0.97 8.12 -15.98
N GLU A 59 -0.31 9.19 -16.42
CA GLU A 59 1.16 9.30 -16.39
C GLU A 59 1.69 9.36 -14.96
N THR A 60 1.07 10.17 -14.10
CA THR A 60 1.39 10.27 -12.68
C THR A 60 1.12 8.95 -11.96
N LEU A 61 -0.01 8.30 -12.23
CA LEU A 61 -0.32 6.98 -11.66
C LEU A 61 0.72 5.92 -12.05
N VAL A 62 1.16 5.90 -13.31
CA VAL A 62 2.24 5.02 -13.77
C VAL A 62 3.54 5.31 -13.00
N LYS A 63 3.90 6.59 -12.81
CA LYS A 63 5.07 6.98 -12.01
C LYS A 63 4.95 6.50 -10.56
N MET A 64 3.80 6.68 -9.92
CA MET A 64 3.55 6.25 -8.54
C MET A 64 3.61 4.72 -8.39
N ILE A 65 3.02 3.96 -9.31
CA ILE A 65 3.11 2.50 -9.37
C ILE A 65 4.56 2.08 -9.54
N ASN A 66 5.33 2.80 -10.35
CA ASN A 66 6.74 2.52 -10.54
C ASN A 66 7.60 2.80 -9.32
N GLN A 67 7.24 3.81 -8.54
CA GLN A 67 7.91 4.18 -7.29
C GLN A 67 7.51 3.32 -6.09
N GLY A 68 6.48 2.47 -6.21
CA GLY A 68 6.14 1.46 -5.19
C GLY A 68 4.78 1.62 -4.52
N LEU A 69 3.84 2.37 -5.12
CA LEU A 69 2.45 2.40 -4.67
C LEU A 69 1.86 0.98 -4.54
N ASN A 70 1.27 0.65 -3.38
CA ASN A 70 0.54 -0.61 -3.17
C ASN A 70 -0.95 -0.42 -3.04
N ILE A 71 -1.40 0.66 -2.40
CA ILE A 71 -2.81 0.87 -2.10
C ILE A 71 -3.21 2.29 -2.50
N ALA A 72 -4.21 2.39 -3.37
CA ALA A 72 -4.87 3.64 -3.74
C ALA A 72 -6.06 3.88 -2.80
N ARG A 73 -5.98 4.91 -1.96
CA ARG A 73 -7.03 5.32 -1.02
C ARG A 73 -7.93 6.37 -1.67
N PHE A 74 -9.21 6.07 -1.79
CA PHE A 74 -10.25 6.99 -2.25
C PHE A 74 -11.01 7.53 -1.04
N ASN A 75 -10.82 8.80 -0.74
CA ASN A 75 -11.51 9.46 0.37
C ASN A 75 -12.85 10.04 -0.08
N PHE A 76 -13.97 9.46 0.39
CA PHE A 76 -15.33 9.87 0.02
C PHE A 76 -15.88 11.02 0.87
N SER A 77 -15.11 11.55 1.82
CA SER A 77 -15.46 12.81 2.51
C SER A 77 -15.45 14.01 1.55
N HIS A 78 -14.76 13.89 0.41
CA HIS A 78 -14.60 14.90 -0.62
C HIS A 78 -14.74 14.30 -2.04
N GLY A 79 -15.08 15.14 -3.01
CA GLY A 79 -15.28 14.73 -4.41
C GLY A 79 -16.66 14.15 -4.70
N ASP A 80 -16.96 13.96 -5.98
CA ASP A 80 -18.19 13.33 -6.47
C ASP A 80 -17.91 11.90 -6.99
N PHE A 81 -18.98 11.13 -7.20
CA PHE A 81 -18.89 9.77 -7.70
C PHE A 81 -18.25 9.69 -9.10
N GLU A 82 -18.50 10.69 -9.95
CA GLU A 82 -17.99 10.73 -11.32
C GLU A 82 -16.45 10.87 -11.33
N SER A 83 -15.93 11.77 -10.52
CA SER A 83 -14.49 12.01 -10.38
C SER A 83 -13.76 10.77 -9.85
N HIS A 84 -14.29 10.14 -8.81
CA HIS A 84 -13.73 8.89 -8.26
C HIS A 84 -13.79 7.75 -9.29
N SER A 85 -14.87 7.66 -10.08
CA SER A 85 -15.01 6.69 -11.17
C SER A 85 -13.96 6.91 -12.27
N LYS A 86 -13.73 8.17 -12.66
CA LYS A 86 -12.69 8.54 -13.64
C LYS A 86 -11.30 8.18 -13.14
N CYS A 87 -10.98 8.48 -11.88
CA CYS A 87 -9.72 8.07 -11.27
C CYS A 87 -9.54 6.54 -11.27
N LEU A 88 -10.59 5.78 -10.95
CA LEU A 88 -10.55 4.32 -11.00
C LEU A 88 -10.31 3.79 -12.43
N ALA A 89 -10.91 4.42 -13.45
CA ALA A 89 -10.67 4.08 -14.85
C ALA A 89 -9.20 4.34 -15.24
N ASN A 90 -8.66 5.50 -14.88
CA ASN A 90 -7.27 5.87 -15.13
C ASN A 90 -6.29 4.93 -14.40
N LEU A 91 -6.59 4.53 -13.16
CA LEU A 91 -5.79 3.55 -12.41
C LEU A 91 -5.75 2.19 -13.10
N LYS A 92 -6.88 1.72 -13.65
CA LYS A 92 -6.93 0.49 -14.45
C LYS A 92 -6.11 0.61 -15.73
N GLU A 93 -6.11 1.78 -16.37
CA GLU A 93 -5.29 2.03 -17.55
C GLU A 93 -3.79 2.05 -17.20
N ALA A 94 -3.40 2.73 -16.12
CA ALA A 94 -2.03 2.75 -15.62
C ALA A 94 -1.52 1.34 -15.28
N LEU A 95 -2.35 0.50 -14.66
CA LEU A 95 -2.01 -0.90 -14.35
C LEU A 95 -1.73 -1.74 -15.61
N LYS A 96 -2.43 -1.49 -16.73
CA LYS A 96 -2.13 -2.16 -18.00
C LYS A 96 -0.73 -1.82 -18.52
N GLN A 97 -0.21 -0.64 -18.18
CA GLN A 97 1.14 -0.18 -18.56
C GLN A 97 2.22 -0.67 -17.57
N CYS A 98 1.84 -1.24 -16.43
CA CYS A 98 2.75 -1.70 -15.37
C CYS A 98 2.61 -3.22 -15.12
N PRO A 99 3.06 -4.08 -16.07
CA PRO A 99 2.90 -5.53 -15.94
C PRO A 99 3.62 -6.08 -14.69
N GLY A 100 2.98 -7.04 -14.02
CA GLY A 100 3.51 -7.66 -12.80
C GLY A 100 3.38 -6.83 -11.53
N LYS A 101 2.79 -5.62 -11.60
CA LYS A 101 2.50 -4.79 -10.43
C LYS A 101 1.03 -4.89 -10.05
N HIS A 102 0.79 -4.84 -8.74
CA HIS A 102 -0.56 -4.91 -8.17
C HIS A 102 -0.78 -3.71 -7.27
N VAL A 103 -1.91 -3.03 -7.47
CA VAL A 103 -2.39 -1.96 -6.61
C VAL A 103 -3.77 -2.34 -6.09
N ALA A 104 -3.93 -2.36 -4.78
CA ALA A 104 -5.23 -2.51 -4.14
C ALA A 104 -5.97 -1.17 -4.12
N VAL A 105 -7.29 -1.23 -4.13
CA VAL A 105 -8.15 -0.04 -4.00
C VAL A 105 -8.79 -0.07 -2.61
N MET A 106 -8.64 1.02 -1.86
CA MET A 106 -9.24 1.20 -0.54
C MET A 106 -10.24 2.34 -0.60
N LEU A 107 -11.47 2.06 -0.22
CA LEU A 107 -12.55 3.04 -0.14
C LEU A 107 -12.67 3.51 1.31
N ASP A 108 -12.43 4.80 1.52
CA ASP A 108 -12.52 5.43 2.83
C ASP A 108 -13.83 6.22 2.93
N THR A 109 -14.73 5.71 3.76
CA THR A 109 -16.07 6.26 3.97
C THR A 109 -16.01 7.44 4.93
N LYS A 110 -16.80 8.49 4.67
CA LYS A 110 -16.90 9.69 5.51
C LYS A 110 -17.17 9.44 7.00
N GLY A 111 -17.84 8.34 7.36
CA GLY A 111 -18.25 8.07 8.74
C GLY A 111 -19.29 9.07 9.28
N PRO A 112 -19.74 8.90 10.54
CA PRO A 112 -20.68 9.81 11.20
C PRO A 112 -19.98 11.10 11.65
N GLU A 113 -19.62 11.96 10.70
CA GLU A 113 -19.08 13.29 10.99
C GLU A 113 -20.19 14.28 11.36
N ILE A 114 -20.16 14.82 12.58
CA ILE A 114 -20.90 16.04 12.93
C ILE A 114 -20.14 17.21 12.29
N ARG A 115 -20.77 17.88 11.34
CA ARG A 115 -20.28 19.16 10.78
C ARG A 115 -21.16 20.27 11.34
N SER A 116 -20.54 21.23 12.01
CA SER A 116 -21.17 22.44 12.59
C SER A 116 -21.71 23.38 11.52
#